data_AF-A0A2D7BXA1-F1
#
_entry.id   AF-A0A2D7BXA1-F1
#
_cell.length_a   1.000
_cell.length_b   1.000
_cell.length_c   1.000
_cell.angle_alpha   90.00
_cell.angle_beta   90.00
_cell.angle_gamma   90.00
#
_symmetry.space_group_name_H-M   'P 1'
#
loop_
_entity.id
_entity.type
_entity.pdbx_description
1 polymer ?
#
loop_
_entity_poly.entity_id
_entity_poly.type
_entity_poly.pdbx_seq_one_letter_code
_entity_poly.pdbx_strand_id
1 'polypeptide(L)'
;MREEVLAAVLAADKELSRDEPEVAANIGKQLEHMGLTTWSISVRRRIRDAIARLEPKHIIQTGSGIGHLSAWILDHFEGSNGLEKFQIVEEGNRFAVILTRLCQRYDSVPTSIKVGAPSLLTSELKAWQISKIGD
;
A
#
# COMPACT_ATOMS: atom_id res chain seq x y z
N MET A 1 1.85 -26.58 -7.95
CA MET A 1 0.75 -25.67 -8.35
C MET A 1 0.67 -24.36 -7.54
N ARG A 2 0.28 -24.35 -6.24
CA ARG A 2 0.15 -23.08 -5.49
C ARG A 2 1.46 -22.30 -5.36
N GLU A 3 2.55 -23.00 -5.09
CA GLU A 3 3.89 -22.41 -4.97
C GLU A 3 4.40 -21.87 -6.31
N GLU A 4 4.14 -22.58 -7.42
CA GLU A 4 4.47 -22.13 -8.77
C GLU A 4 3.71 -20.84 -9.15
N VAL A 5 2.42 -20.76 -8.81
CA VAL A 5 1.62 -19.54 -9.03
C VAL A 5 2.18 -18.37 -8.21
N LEU A 6 2.50 -18.59 -6.94
CA LEU A 6 3.09 -17.54 -6.11
C LEU A 6 4.46 -17.09 -6.65
N ALA A 7 5.30 -18.03 -7.08
CA ALA A 7 6.59 -17.73 -7.69
C ALA A 7 6.44 -16.93 -8.99
N ALA A 8 5.44 -17.27 -9.82
CA ALA A 8 5.14 -16.53 -11.04
C ALA A 8 4.64 -15.10 -10.75
N VAL A 9 3.78 -14.92 -9.74
CA VAL A 9 3.29 -13.60 -9.32
C VAL A 9 4.43 -12.72 -8.79
N LEU A 10 5.34 -13.28 -7.99
CA LEU A 10 6.46 -12.56 -7.41
C LEU A 10 7.70 -12.47 -8.32
N ALA A 11 7.60 -12.95 -9.57
CA ALA A 11 8.66 -12.88 -10.55
C ALA A 11 9.01 -11.43 -10.90
N ALA A 12 10.27 -11.19 -11.29
CA ALA A 12 10.74 -9.84 -11.56
C ALA A 12 10.12 -9.38 -12.86
N ASP A 13 9.65 -8.14 -12.89
CA ASP A 13 9.29 -7.52 -14.15
C ASP A 13 10.51 -6.88 -14.80
N LYS A 14 10.76 -7.20 -16.08
CA LYS A 14 11.92 -6.69 -16.82
C LYS A 14 11.63 -5.35 -17.49
N GLU A 15 10.35 -5.03 -17.69
CA GLU A 15 9.93 -3.79 -18.35
C GLU A 15 9.84 -2.61 -17.37
N LEU A 16 9.65 -2.90 -16.08
CA LEU A 16 9.62 -1.86 -15.04
C LEU A 16 11.01 -1.49 -14.54
N SER A 17 11.19 -0.22 -14.18
CA SER A 17 12.44 0.29 -13.63
C SER A 17 12.87 -0.50 -12.39
N ARG A 18 14.19 -0.71 -12.26
CA ARG A 18 14.78 -1.34 -11.07
C ARG A 18 15.02 -0.36 -9.94
N ASP A 19 15.03 0.93 -10.25
CA ASP A 19 15.33 2.01 -9.32
C ASP A 19 14.13 2.31 -8.43
N GLU A 20 14.43 2.88 -7.27
CA GLU A 20 13.41 3.34 -6.33
C GLU A 20 12.82 4.67 -6.82
N PRO A 21 11.48 4.82 -6.88
CA PRO A 21 10.86 6.09 -7.23
C PRO A 21 11.35 7.24 -6.36
N GLU A 22 11.47 8.44 -6.91
CA GLU A 22 12.09 9.58 -6.23
C GLU A 22 11.44 9.87 -4.86
N VAL A 23 10.10 9.88 -4.82
CA VAL A 23 9.34 10.11 -3.58
C VAL A 23 9.61 9.00 -2.57
N ALA A 24 9.64 7.74 -3.01
CA ALA A 24 9.95 6.61 -2.14
C ALA A 24 11.38 6.68 -1.62
N ALA A 25 12.36 7.03 -2.46
CA ALA A 25 13.76 7.16 -2.08
C ALA A 25 13.96 8.25 -1.01
N ASN A 26 13.24 9.37 -1.15
CA ASN A 26 13.25 10.44 -0.15
C ASN A 26 12.63 9.98 1.18
N ILE A 27 11.55 9.19 1.15
CA ILE A 27 10.97 8.58 2.36
C ILE A 27 11.95 7.58 2.99
N GLY A 28 12.65 6.78 2.19
CA GLY A 28 13.69 5.86 2.65
C GLY A 28 14.80 6.55 3.43
N LYS A 29 15.31 7.68 2.93
CA LYS A 29 16.29 8.53 3.65
C LYS A 29 15.74 9.06 4.98
N GLN A 30 14.47 9.44 5.03
CA GLN A 30 13.84 9.89 6.28
C GLN A 30 13.75 8.77 7.31
N LEU A 31 13.41 7.54 6.89
CA LEU A 31 13.41 6.38 7.79
C LEU A 31 14.80 6.11 8.37
N GLU A 32 15.84 6.20 7.54
CA GLU A 32 17.23 6.05 7.97
C GLU A 32 17.62 7.10 9.03
N HIS A 33 17.29 8.38 8.79
CA HIS A 33 17.52 9.46 9.77
C HIS A 33 16.76 9.25 11.09
N MET A 34 15.61 8.57 11.05
CA MET A 34 14.81 8.23 12.24
C MET A 34 15.26 6.94 12.93
N GLY A 35 16.24 6.21 12.38
CA GLY A 35 16.65 4.90 12.88
C GLY A 35 15.56 3.83 12.74
N LEU A 36 14.63 4.00 11.82
CA LEU A 36 13.53 3.07 11.57
C LEU A 36 13.89 2.09 10.45
N THR A 37 13.54 0.82 10.65
CA THR A 37 13.75 -0.20 9.63
C THR A 37 12.58 -0.27 8.66
N THR A 38 12.86 -0.77 7.47
CA THR A 38 11.89 -1.00 6.41
C THR A 38 12.34 -2.18 5.56
N TRP A 39 11.50 -2.64 4.65
CA TRP A 39 11.88 -3.73 3.75
C TRP A 39 13.06 -3.35 2.87
N SER A 40 13.67 -4.32 2.19
CA SER A 40 14.67 -3.98 1.17
C SER A 40 13.99 -3.45 -0.08
N ILE A 41 14.74 -2.69 -0.89
CA ILE A 41 14.31 -2.27 -2.23
C ILE A 41 13.83 -3.46 -3.08
N SER A 42 14.52 -4.60 -2.96
CA SER A 42 14.16 -5.82 -3.67
C SER A 42 12.76 -6.31 -3.32
N VAL A 43 12.36 -6.27 -2.04
CA VAL A 43 11.01 -6.69 -1.60
C VAL A 43 9.95 -5.72 -2.10
N ARG A 44 10.14 -4.41 -1.93
CA ARG A 44 9.18 -3.39 -2.43
C ARG A 44 8.99 -3.50 -3.94
N ARG A 45 10.10 -3.68 -4.69
CA ARG A 45 10.07 -3.89 -6.13
C ARG A 45 9.24 -5.12 -6.51
N ARG A 46 9.44 -6.26 -5.85
CA ARG A 46 8.63 -7.47 -6.14
C ARG A 46 7.15 -7.27 -5.88
N ILE A 47 6.80 -6.51 -4.85
CA ILE A 47 5.40 -6.19 -4.56
C ILE A 47 4.81 -5.31 -5.68
N ARG A 48 5.52 -4.27 -6.11
CA ARG A 48 5.11 -3.45 -7.27
C ARG A 48 4.97 -4.32 -8.53
N ASP A 49 5.95 -5.16 -8.84
CA ASP A 49 5.91 -6.03 -10.03
C ASP A 49 4.70 -6.99 -10.00
N ALA A 50 4.37 -7.54 -8.84
CA ALA A 50 3.19 -8.37 -8.66
C ALA A 50 1.89 -7.57 -8.88
N ILE A 51 1.81 -6.35 -8.33
CA ILE A 51 0.66 -5.46 -8.51
C ILE A 51 0.49 -5.07 -9.98
N ALA A 52 1.57 -4.69 -10.65
CA ALA A 52 1.57 -4.35 -12.06
C ALA A 52 1.12 -5.52 -12.94
N ARG A 53 1.50 -6.75 -12.57
CA ARG A 53 1.09 -7.96 -13.30
C ARG A 53 -0.37 -8.33 -13.07
N LEU A 54 -0.87 -8.13 -11.86
CA LEU A 54 -2.23 -8.52 -11.48
C LEU A 54 -3.28 -7.45 -11.81
N GLU A 55 -2.85 -6.20 -11.99
CA GLU A 55 -3.70 -5.03 -12.26
C GLU A 55 -4.99 -5.00 -11.40
N PRO A 56 -4.88 -5.08 -10.05
CA PRO A 56 -6.05 -5.16 -9.21
C PRO A 56 -6.85 -3.86 -9.24
N LYS A 57 -8.18 -3.96 -9.32
CA LYS A 57 -9.11 -2.82 -9.20
C LYS A 57 -9.13 -2.23 -7.79
N HIS A 58 -8.87 -3.04 -6.78
CA HIS A 58 -8.89 -2.64 -5.37
C HIS A 58 -7.66 -3.14 -4.64
N ILE A 59 -7.02 -2.24 -3.89
CA ILE A 59 -5.87 -2.55 -3.05
C ILE A 59 -6.19 -2.11 -1.63
N ILE A 60 -5.90 -2.98 -0.65
CA ILE A 60 -5.91 -2.64 0.76
C ILE A 60 -4.49 -2.87 1.28
N GLN A 61 -3.86 -1.82 1.80
CA GLN A 61 -2.57 -1.91 2.47
C GLN A 61 -2.74 -1.62 3.95
N THR A 62 -2.27 -2.52 4.81
CA THR A 62 -2.24 -2.34 6.27
C THR A 62 -0.82 -2.04 6.73
N GLY A 63 -0.65 -1.26 7.79
CA GLY A 63 0.67 -0.97 8.37
C GLY A 63 1.59 -0.23 7.40
N SER A 64 1.13 0.91 6.90
CA SER A 64 1.85 1.70 5.88
C SER A 64 2.98 2.55 6.48
N GLY A 65 2.97 2.77 7.80
CA GLY A 65 3.93 3.64 8.47
C GLY A 65 3.90 5.03 7.83
N ILE A 66 5.07 5.57 7.46
CA ILE A 66 5.15 6.86 6.75
C ILE A 66 4.99 6.77 5.22
N GLY A 67 4.63 5.59 4.68
CA GLY A 67 4.25 5.42 3.28
C GLY A 67 5.37 4.98 2.33
N HIS A 68 6.43 4.32 2.84
CA HIS A 68 7.57 3.94 1.98
C HIS A 68 7.17 2.97 0.86
N LEU A 69 6.46 1.87 1.17
CA LEU A 69 5.88 1.00 0.15
C LEU A 69 4.72 1.69 -0.58
N SER A 70 3.90 2.46 0.13
CA SER A 70 2.74 3.14 -0.45
C SER A 70 3.17 4.03 -1.61
N ALA A 71 4.30 4.73 -1.50
CA ALA A 71 4.87 5.55 -2.57
C ALA A 71 5.22 4.73 -3.82
N TRP A 72 5.67 3.48 -3.70
CA TRP A 72 5.91 2.62 -4.88
C TRP A 72 4.61 2.25 -5.60
N ILE A 73 3.53 2.01 -4.84
CA ILE A 73 2.23 1.65 -5.39
C ILE A 73 1.59 2.89 -6.04
N LEU A 74 1.66 4.05 -5.37
CA LEU A 74 1.15 5.32 -5.89
C LEU A 74 1.86 5.72 -7.19
N ASP A 75 3.19 5.69 -7.20
CA ASP A 75 4.01 5.99 -8.37
C ASP A 75 3.67 5.10 -9.57
N HIS A 76 3.43 3.80 -9.33
CA HIS A 76 3.04 2.88 -10.39
C HIS A 76 1.67 3.22 -11.02
N PHE A 77 0.72 3.70 -10.22
CA PHE A 77 -0.64 4.02 -10.69
C PHE A 77 -0.82 5.49 -11.08
N GLU A 78 0.19 6.34 -10.91
CA GLU A 78 0.11 7.73 -11.31
C GLU A 78 -0.15 7.84 -12.82
N GLY A 79 -1.27 8.47 -13.19
CA GLY A 79 -1.72 8.55 -14.59
C GLY A 79 -2.32 7.25 -15.17
N SER A 80 -2.54 6.22 -14.37
CA SER A 80 -3.23 4.98 -14.77
C SER A 80 -4.72 5.00 -14.42
N ASN A 81 -5.56 4.46 -15.30
CA ASN A 81 -7.03 4.42 -15.14
C ASN A 81 -7.57 3.07 -14.65
N GLY A 82 -6.70 2.09 -14.34
CA GLY A 82 -7.13 0.73 -14.00
C GLY A 82 -7.54 0.52 -12.53
N LEU A 83 -7.06 1.37 -11.64
CA LEU A 83 -7.31 1.26 -10.20
C LEU A 83 -8.58 2.02 -9.82
N GLU A 84 -9.52 1.35 -9.15
CA GLU A 84 -10.75 1.97 -8.68
C GLU A 84 -10.62 2.47 -7.22
N LYS A 85 -9.81 1.78 -6.40
CA LYS A 85 -9.60 2.18 -5.00
C LYS A 85 -8.29 1.65 -4.41
N PHE A 86 -7.52 2.54 -3.80
CA PHE A 86 -6.42 2.20 -2.90
C PHE A 86 -6.73 2.63 -1.47
N GLN A 87 -7.00 1.67 -0.59
CA GLN A 87 -7.25 1.92 0.82
C GLN A 87 -6.02 1.64 1.67
N ILE A 88 -5.56 2.65 2.38
CA ILE A 88 -4.47 2.56 3.35
C ILE A 88 -5.07 2.51 4.76
N VAL A 89 -4.74 1.47 5.51
CA VAL A 89 -5.15 1.27 6.90
C VAL A 89 -3.92 1.41 7.79
N GLU A 90 -3.95 2.36 8.72
CA GLU A 90 -2.82 2.68 9.59
C GLU A 90 -3.30 2.96 11.01
N GLU A 91 -2.59 2.48 12.03
CA GLU A 91 -2.98 2.68 13.43
C GLU A 91 -2.55 4.04 13.96
N GLY A 92 -1.39 4.53 13.50
CA GLY A 92 -0.82 5.78 13.98
C GLY A 92 -1.52 7.02 13.41
N ASN A 93 -2.24 7.78 14.25
CA ASN A 93 -2.83 9.09 13.88
C ASN A 93 -1.82 10.04 13.21
N ARG A 94 -0.59 10.11 13.73
CA ARG A 94 0.47 10.97 13.16
C ARG A 94 0.95 10.48 11.80
N PHE A 95 1.00 9.16 11.60
CA PHE A 95 1.34 8.56 10.32
C PHE A 95 0.24 8.80 9.29
N ALA A 96 -1.03 8.75 9.69
CA ALA A 96 -2.14 9.10 8.81
C ALA A 96 -2.01 10.51 8.22
N VAL A 97 -1.58 11.50 9.01
CA VAL A 97 -1.32 12.87 8.49
C VAL A 97 -0.20 12.89 7.44
N ILE A 98 0.87 12.12 7.65
CA ILE A 98 1.97 12.00 6.69
C ILE A 98 1.48 11.32 5.41
N LEU A 99 0.74 10.22 5.55
CA LEU A 99 0.14 9.48 4.45
C LEU A 99 -0.84 10.34 3.64
N THR A 100 -1.61 11.22 4.30
CA THR A 100 -2.49 12.17 3.61
C THR A 100 -1.69 13.09 2.69
N ARG A 101 -0.56 13.64 3.17
CA ARG A 101 0.30 14.49 2.34
C ARG A 101 0.95 13.72 1.20
N LEU A 102 1.30 12.46 1.42
CA LEU A 102 1.80 11.57 0.37
C LEU A 102 0.73 11.35 -0.70
N CYS A 103 -0.49 10.99 -0.31
CA CYS A 103 -1.60 10.76 -1.23
C CYS A 103 -1.97 12.03 -2.01
N GLN A 104 -1.90 13.21 -1.38
CA GLN A 104 -2.12 14.50 -2.04
C GLN A 104 -1.10 14.81 -3.15
N ARG A 105 0.11 14.23 -3.09
CA ARG A 105 1.10 14.35 -4.17
C ARG A 105 0.72 13.52 -5.39
N TYR A 106 -0.02 12.43 -5.18
CA TYR A 106 -0.50 11.50 -6.20
C TYR A 106 -2.02 11.61 -6.32
N ASP A 107 -2.52 12.84 -6.55
CA ASP A 107 -3.94 13.18 -6.51
C ASP A 107 -4.78 12.46 -7.59
N SER A 108 -4.14 12.04 -8.69
CA SER A 108 -4.75 11.22 -9.74
C SER A 108 -5.10 9.80 -9.27
N VAL A 109 -4.47 9.30 -8.20
CA VAL A 109 -4.68 7.93 -7.71
C VAL A 109 -5.83 7.91 -6.68
N PRO A 110 -6.86 7.04 -6.85
CA PRO A 110 -8.05 7.06 -6.00
C PRO A 110 -7.78 6.45 -4.62
N THR A 111 -7.24 7.27 -3.72
CA THR A 111 -6.75 6.86 -2.41
C THR A 111 -7.72 7.18 -1.27
N SER A 112 -7.68 6.36 -0.22
CA SER A 112 -8.39 6.65 1.04
C SER A 112 -7.60 6.13 2.23
N ILE A 113 -7.61 6.88 3.33
CA ILE A 113 -6.91 6.49 4.57
C ILE A 113 -7.94 6.17 5.64
N LYS A 114 -7.76 5.04 6.33
CA LYS A 114 -8.53 4.65 7.51
C LYS A 114 -7.59 4.47 8.68
N VAL A 115 -7.92 5.15 9.77
CA VAL A 115 -7.13 5.07 11.00
C VAL A 115 -7.75 4.03 11.92
N GLY A 116 -6.93 3.07 12.37
CA GLY A 116 -7.35 2.03 13.30
C GLY A 116 -6.68 0.69 13.04
N ALA A 117 -6.70 -0.17 14.05
CA ALA A 117 -6.18 -1.53 13.95
C ALA A 117 -7.09 -2.38 13.05
N PRO A 118 -6.57 -3.11 12.04
CA PRO A 118 -7.38 -3.95 11.17
C PRO A 118 -8.26 -4.96 11.93
N SER A 119 -7.74 -5.51 13.03
CA SER A 119 -8.47 -6.43 13.92
C SER A 119 -9.66 -5.76 14.62
N LEU A 120 -9.52 -4.50 15.04
CA LEU A 120 -10.60 -3.74 15.67
C LEU A 120 -11.66 -3.37 14.64
N LEU A 121 -11.26 -2.81 13.50
CA LEU A 121 -12.16 -2.41 12.42
C LEU A 121 -13.01 -3.59 11.91
N THR A 122 -12.41 -4.77 11.77
CA THR A 122 -13.12 -5.98 11.35
C THR A 122 -14.05 -6.52 12.44
N SER A 123 -13.64 -6.44 13.71
CA SER A 123 -14.48 -6.85 14.85
C SER A 123 -15.70 -5.95 15.02
N GLU A 124 -15.54 -4.63 14.88
CA GLU A 124 -16.64 -3.65 14.91
C GLU A 124 -17.62 -3.88 13.76
N LEU A 125 -17.11 -4.10 12.54
CA LEU A 125 -17.94 -4.44 11.39
C LEU A 125 -18.75 -5.72 11.63
N LYS A 126 -18.11 -6.75 12.18
CA LYS A 126 -18.77 -8.02 12.49
C LYS A 126 -19.86 -7.84 13.55
N ALA A 127 -19.58 -7.07 14.62
CA ALA A 127 -20.57 -6.75 15.65
C ALA A 127 -21.78 -6.01 15.06
N TRP A 128 -21.53 -5.02 14.19
CA TRP A 128 -22.57 -4.28 13.49
C TRP A 128 -23.41 -5.13 12.52
N GLN A 129 -22.79 -6.11 11.86
CA GLN A 129 -23.52 -7.04 11.01
C GLN A 129 -24.41 -7.98 11.83
N ILE A 130 -23.93 -8.46 12.97
CA ILE A 130 -24.72 -9.32 13.87
C ILE A 130 -25.90 -8.54 14.45
N SER A 131 -25.71 -7.28 14.86
CA SER A 131 -26.81 -6.48 15.42
C SER A 131 -27.93 -6.23 14.41
N LYS A 132 -27.64 -6.26 13.10
CA LYS A 132 -28.66 -6.11 12.03
C LYS A 132 -29.47 -7.36 11.73
N ILE A 133 -29.01 -8.53 12.17
CA ILE A 133 -29.69 -9.82 11.92
C ILE A 133 -30.68 -10.15 13.07
N GLY A 134 -30.63 -9.39 14.16
CA GLY A 134 -31.47 -9.59 15.35
C GLY A 134 -32.88 -8.96 15.30
N ASP A 135 -33.25 -8.31 14.20
CA ASP A 135 -34.60 -7.81 13.88
C ASP A 135 -35.22 -8.64 12.73
#